data_AF-A0A7L3NNE0-F1
#
_entry.id   AF-A0A7L3NNE0-F1
#
_cell.length_a   1.000
_cell.length_b   1.000
_cell.length_c   1.000
_cell.angle_alpha   90.00
_cell.angle_beta   90.00
_cell.angle_gamma   90.00
#
_symmetry.space_group_name_H-M   'P 1'
#
loop_
_entity.id
_entity.type
_entity.pdbx_description
1 polymer ?
#
loop_
_entity_poly.entity_id
_entity_poly.type
_entity_poly.pdbx_seq_one_letter_code
_entity_poly.pdbx_strand_id
1 'polypeptide(L)'
;ELEKLGLGDDVDLHVYEVPVEYQTVQRLIPALWKKHSPELVVHVGVSGMATTVTLEKCGHNVGYKGLDNCRFCPGSQCCVEGGPECIDSIIDMDTVCKRVSALGLDVTVTISKDAGRY
;
A
#
# COMPACT_ATOMS: atom_id res chain seq x y z
N GLU A 1 -17.83 -1.49 0.89
CA GLU A 1 -18.31 -0.69 -0.27
C GLU A 1 -17.64 -1.09 -1.59
N LEU A 2 -16.31 -1.04 -1.72
CA LEU A 2 -15.64 -1.43 -2.99
C LEU A 2 -15.92 -2.89 -3.42
N GLU A 3 -15.91 -3.83 -2.47
CA GLU A 3 -16.30 -5.23 -2.71
C GLU A 3 -17.74 -5.40 -3.20
N LYS A 4 -18.64 -4.47 -2.82
CA LYS A 4 -20.04 -4.49 -3.25
C LYS A 4 -20.24 -3.81 -4.62
N LEU A 5 -19.49 -2.72 -4.87
CA LEU A 5 -19.59 -1.93 -6.09
C LEU A 5 -18.87 -2.60 -7.27
N GLY A 6 -17.79 -3.33 -7.00
CA GLY A 6 -16.98 -4.01 -8.02
C GLY A 6 -16.27 -3.06 -8.97
N LEU A 7 -15.62 -3.63 -9.99
CA LEU A 7 -14.92 -2.90 -11.07
C LEU A 7 -15.38 -3.36 -12.48
N GLY A 8 -16.59 -3.91 -12.57
CA GLY A 8 -17.13 -4.54 -13.78
C GLY A 8 -16.91 -6.06 -13.81
N ASP A 9 -17.54 -6.72 -14.78
CA ASP A 9 -17.55 -8.19 -14.89
C ASP A 9 -16.21 -8.79 -15.34
N ASP A 10 -15.35 -7.97 -15.96
CA ASP A 10 -14.03 -8.38 -16.46
C ASP A 10 -12.94 -8.37 -15.38
N VAL A 11 -13.26 -7.95 -14.15
CA VAL A 11 -12.30 -7.84 -13.04
C VAL A 11 -12.73 -8.68 -11.85
N ASP A 12 -11.96 -9.73 -11.56
CA ASP A 12 -12.11 -10.52 -10.33
C ASP A 12 -11.47 -9.77 -9.14
N LEU A 13 -12.28 -8.99 -8.43
CA LEU A 13 -11.84 -8.15 -7.33
C LEU A 13 -11.89 -8.90 -5.99
N HIS A 14 -10.73 -9.05 -5.35
CA HIS A 14 -10.62 -9.58 -3.98
C HIS A 14 -10.22 -8.48 -3.00
N VAL A 15 -11.02 -8.26 -1.96
CA VAL A 15 -10.78 -7.24 -0.93
C VAL A 15 -10.45 -7.89 0.41
N TYR A 16 -9.38 -7.42 1.07
CA TYR A 16 -8.96 -7.90 2.38
C TYR A 16 -8.64 -6.71 3.29
N GLU A 17 -9.13 -6.77 4.54
CA GLU A 17 -8.62 -5.93 5.61
C GLU A 17 -7.30 -6.52 6.13
N VAL A 18 -6.26 -5.70 6.19
CA VAL A 18 -4.92 -6.10 6.62
C VAL A 18 -4.65 -5.48 7.98
N PRO A 19 -4.31 -6.28 9.02
CA PRO A 19 -4.05 -5.73 10.34
C PRO A 19 -2.74 -4.93 10.36
N VAL A 20 -2.69 -3.89 11.20
CA VAL A 20 -1.48 -3.11 11.46
C VAL A 20 -0.60 -3.88 12.45
N GLU A 21 0.00 -4.96 11.95
CA GLU A 21 0.80 -5.93 12.71
C GLU A 21 1.93 -6.50 11.84
N TYR A 22 3.18 -6.17 12.15
CA TYR A 22 4.32 -6.48 11.27
C TYR A 22 4.42 -7.98 10.95
N GLN A 23 4.36 -8.82 11.99
CA GLN A 23 4.52 -10.27 11.84
C GLN A 23 3.34 -10.92 11.11
N THR A 24 2.13 -10.39 11.28
CA THR A 24 0.93 -10.91 10.62
C THR A 24 0.97 -10.59 9.13
N VAL A 25 1.31 -9.34 8.76
CA VAL A 25 1.43 -8.91 7.37
C VAL A 25 2.47 -9.73 6.60
N GLN A 26 3.64 -9.99 7.22
CA GLN A 26 4.70 -10.81 6.62
C GLN A 26 4.26 -12.22 6.22
N ARG A 27 3.24 -12.79 6.88
CA ARG A 27 2.68 -14.10 6.53
C ARG A 27 1.46 -14.00 5.63
N LEU A 28 0.59 -13.03 5.90
CA LEU A 28 -0.71 -12.89 5.23
C LEU A 28 -0.54 -12.52 3.75
N ILE A 29 0.28 -11.52 3.43
CA ILE A 29 0.40 -11.01 2.06
C ILE A 29 0.94 -12.09 1.10
N PRO A 30 2.04 -12.81 1.40
CA PRO A 30 2.51 -13.90 0.53
C PRO A 30 1.49 -15.04 0.39
N ALA A 31 0.72 -15.35 1.45
CA ALA A 31 -0.32 -16.37 1.39
C ALA A 31 -1.47 -15.97 0.46
N LEU A 32 -1.89 -14.69 0.48
CA LEU A 32 -2.89 -14.14 -0.43
C LEU A 32 -2.41 -14.18 -1.88
N TRP A 33 -1.15 -13.81 -2.14
CA TRP A 33 -0.57 -13.87 -3.49
C TRP A 33 -0.52 -15.31 -4.01
N LYS A 34 -0.12 -16.27 -3.17
CA LYS A 34 -0.13 -17.69 -3.55
C LYS A 34 -1.54 -18.21 -3.82
N LYS A 35 -2.53 -17.75 -3.07
CA LYS A 35 -3.93 -18.19 -3.20
C LYS A 35 -4.57 -17.68 -4.49
N HIS A 36 -4.37 -16.41 -4.81
CA HIS A 36 -5.11 -15.72 -5.88
C HIS A 36 -4.32 -15.47 -7.16
N SER A 37 -2.98 -15.55 -7.11
CA SER A 37 -2.09 -15.22 -8.22
C SER A 37 -2.45 -13.88 -8.90
N PRO A 38 -2.54 -12.77 -8.14
CA PRO A 38 -3.11 -11.52 -8.64
C PRO A 38 -2.26 -10.88 -9.75
N GLU A 39 -2.92 -10.30 -10.74
CA GLU A 39 -2.28 -9.48 -11.78
C GLU A 39 -1.91 -8.07 -11.29
N LEU A 40 -2.69 -7.55 -10.33
CA LEU A 40 -2.51 -6.24 -9.73
C LEU A 40 -2.82 -6.29 -8.24
N VAL A 41 -1.98 -5.63 -7.43
CA VAL A 41 -2.21 -5.44 -6.00
C VAL A 41 -2.19 -3.96 -5.69
N VAL A 42 -3.24 -3.47 -5.03
CA VAL A 42 -3.36 -2.09 -4.56
C VAL A 42 -3.44 -2.10 -3.04
N HIS A 43 -2.40 -1.61 -2.37
CA HIS A 43 -2.42 -1.39 -0.93
C HIS A 43 -2.94 0.01 -0.65
N VAL A 44 -3.95 0.10 0.22
CA VAL A 44 -4.54 1.38 0.63
C VAL A 44 -4.34 1.52 2.13
N GLY A 45 -3.80 2.66 2.55
CA GLY A 45 -3.57 3.00 3.94
C GLY A 45 -4.13 4.38 4.27
N VAL A 46 -4.28 4.64 5.57
CA VAL A 46 -4.70 5.96 6.08
C VAL A 46 -3.46 6.66 6.63
N SER A 47 -3.30 7.93 6.27
CA SER A 47 -2.32 8.82 6.88
C SER A 47 -3.02 9.94 7.62
N GLY A 48 -2.73 10.10 8.91
CA GLY A 48 -3.27 11.20 9.73
C GLY A 48 -2.78 12.59 9.32
N MET A 49 -1.79 12.67 8.43
CA MET A 49 -1.24 13.92 7.90
C MET A 49 -1.73 14.24 6.49
N ALA A 50 -2.34 13.27 5.80
CA ALA A 50 -2.75 13.45 4.41
C ALA A 50 -4.04 14.28 4.33
N THR A 51 -3.97 15.38 3.58
CA THR A 51 -5.13 16.22 3.22
C THR A 51 -5.67 15.88 1.83
N THR A 52 -4.98 15.01 1.10
CA THR A 52 -5.24 14.61 -0.29
C THR A 52 -5.00 13.11 -0.44
N VAL A 53 -5.47 12.50 -1.53
CA VAL A 53 -5.07 11.14 -1.86
C VAL A 53 -3.61 11.15 -2.34
N THR A 54 -2.77 10.36 -1.69
CA THR A 54 -1.35 10.28 -2.04
C THR A 54 -1.06 8.99 -2.80
N LEU A 55 -0.41 9.10 -3.94
CA LEU A 55 0.09 7.98 -4.74
C LEU A 55 1.58 7.77 -4.45
N GLU A 56 1.89 6.67 -3.77
CA GLU A 56 3.26 6.35 -3.37
C GLU A 56 4.06 5.76 -4.53
N LYS A 57 5.21 6.37 -4.80
CA LYS A 57 6.14 5.94 -5.84
C LYS A 57 7.08 4.84 -5.37
N CYS A 58 7.29 4.71 -4.06
CA CYS A 58 8.16 3.70 -3.50
C CYS A 58 7.85 3.39 -2.04
N GLY A 59 8.29 2.22 -1.59
CA GLY A 59 8.29 1.80 -0.19
C GLY A 59 9.71 1.67 0.34
N HIS A 60 9.93 2.14 1.57
CA HIS A 60 11.23 2.07 2.25
C HIS A 60 11.26 0.89 3.20
N ASN A 61 12.37 0.16 3.23
CA ASN A 61 12.51 -1.03 4.07
C ASN A 61 13.10 -0.71 5.46
N VAL A 62 13.64 0.49 5.68
CA VAL A 62 14.37 0.85 6.90
C VAL A 62 13.77 2.07 7.59
N GLY A 63 13.99 2.17 8.91
CA GLY A 63 13.59 3.31 9.74
C GLY A 63 12.30 3.08 10.56
N TYR A 64 11.84 1.83 10.65
CA TYR A 64 10.66 1.45 11.43
C TYR A 64 10.93 1.52 12.93
N LYS A 65 10.17 2.36 13.64
CA LYS A 65 10.31 2.60 15.08
C LYS A 65 8.97 2.57 15.83
N GLY A 66 7.87 2.44 15.11
CA GLY A 66 6.51 2.42 15.66
C GLY A 66 6.20 1.07 16.27
N LEU A 67 5.49 1.07 17.40
CA LEU A 67 4.86 -0.14 17.91
C LEU A 67 3.59 -0.39 17.11
N ASP A 68 3.41 -1.62 16.63
CA ASP A 68 2.18 -2.07 16.00
C ASP A 68 1.06 -2.33 17.03
N ASN A 69 -0.10 -2.79 16.57
CA ASN A 69 -1.25 -3.05 17.43
C ASN A 69 -1.00 -4.16 18.48
N CYS A 70 0.02 -4.99 18.27
CA CYS A 70 0.47 -6.04 19.18
C CYS A 70 1.63 -5.58 20.09
N ARG A 71 1.96 -4.28 20.11
CA ARG A 71 3.11 -3.72 20.84
C ARG A 71 4.45 -4.30 20.38
N PHE A 72 4.55 -4.67 19.11
CA PHE A 72 5.76 -5.17 18.49
C PHE A 72 6.36 -4.10 17.56
N CYS A 73 7.69 -4.01 17.55
CA CYS A 73 8.47 -3.22 16.58
C CYS A 73 9.71 -4.04 16.21
N PRO A 74 10.09 -4.12 14.92
CA PRO A 74 11.32 -4.79 14.50
C PRO A 74 12.55 -4.16 15.17
N GLY A 75 13.36 -4.96 15.87
CA GLY A 75 14.54 -4.47 16.59
C GLY A 75 15.64 -3.92 15.66
N SER A 76 15.68 -4.40 14.43
CA SER A 76 16.55 -3.93 13.35
C SER A 76 16.10 -2.62 12.72
N GLN A 77 14.88 -2.16 13.02
CA GLN A 77 14.21 -1.06 12.32
C GLN A 77 14.00 -1.35 10.82
N CYS A 78 14.05 -2.63 10.43
CA CYS A 78 13.80 -3.08 9.06
C CYS A 78 12.43 -3.77 8.96
N CYS A 79 11.71 -3.54 7.86
CA CYS A 79 10.44 -4.21 7.57
C CYS A 79 10.65 -5.66 7.13
N VAL A 80 11.63 -5.90 6.26
CA VAL A 80 12.01 -7.21 5.73
C VAL A 80 13.53 -7.37 5.81
N GLU A 81 13.99 -8.32 6.64
CA GLU A 81 15.41 -8.63 6.77
C GLU A 81 16.01 -9.11 5.45
N GLY A 82 17.15 -8.52 5.05
CA GLY A 82 17.83 -8.84 3.80
C GLY A 82 17.10 -8.38 2.53
N GLY A 83 15.97 -7.68 2.66
CA GLY A 83 15.28 -7.05 1.54
C GLY A 83 16.02 -5.81 1.01
N PRO A 84 15.68 -5.32 -0.20
CA PRO A 84 16.23 -4.08 -0.73
C PRO A 84 15.87 -2.89 0.17
N GLU A 85 16.70 -1.84 0.17
CA GLU A 85 16.43 -0.62 0.97
C GLU A 85 15.15 0.10 0.53
N CYS A 86 14.83 0.04 -0.76
CA CYS A 86 13.69 0.69 -1.37
C CYS A 86 13.16 -0.16 -2.51
N ILE A 87 11.84 -0.20 -2.69
CA ILE A 87 11.18 -0.79 -3.86
C ILE A 87 10.33 0.27 -4.54
N ASP A 88 10.44 0.38 -5.86
CA ASP A 88 9.65 1.33 -6.64
C ASP A 88 8.33 0.69 -7.08
N SER A 89 7.28 1.50 -7.12
CA SER A 89 6.01 1.16 -7.75
C SER A 89 6.24 0.89 -9.23
N ILE A 90 5.84 -0.29 -9.70
CA ILE A 90 5.90 -0.65 -11.14
C ILE A 90 4.98 0.25 -11.97
N ILE A 91 3.87 0.69 -11.37
CA ILE A 91 2.93 1.62 -11.99
C ILE A 91 3.51 3.03 -11.98
N ASP A 92 3.49 3.69 -13.13
CA ASP A 92 3.84 5.09 -13.26
C ASP A 92 2.79 5.99 -12.58
N MET A 93 3.05 6.32 -11.31
CA MET A 93 2.17 7.15 -10.50
C MET A 93 2.09 8.60 -10.99
N ASP A 94 3.08 9.11 -11.73
CA ASP A 94 2.95 10.43 -12.36
C ASP A 94 1.88 10.40 -13.46
N THR A 95 1.87 9.35 -14.27
CA THR A 95 0.84 9.15 -15.30
C THR A 95 -0.54 8.94 -14.68
N VAL A 96 -0.63 8.12 -13.62
CA VAL A 96 -1.90 7.94 -12.88
C VAL A 96 -2.39 9.26 -12.30
N CYS A 97 -1.53 10.00 -11.59
CA CYS A 97 -1.87 11.31 -11.02
C CYS A 97 -2.40 12.26 -12.09
N LYS A 98 -1.69 12.43 -13.21
CA LYS A 98 -2.12 13.30 -14.32
C LYS A 98 -3.48 12.89 -14.87
N ARG A 99 -3.71 11.59 -15.09
CA ARG A 99 -4.98 11.08 -15.62
C ARG A 99 -6.13 11.35 -14.65
N VAL A 100 -5.95 11.04 -13.37
CA VAL A 100 -6.99 11.24 -12.36
C VAL A 100 -7.30 12.72 -12.17
N SER A 101 -6.28 13.58 -12.11
CA SER A 101 -6.48 15.04 -12.03
C SER A 101 -7.21 15.60 -13.24
N ALA A 102 -7.04 15.01 -14.43
CA ALA A 102 -7.73 15.42 -15.64
C ALA A 102 -9.21 14.99 -15.70
N LEU A 103 -9.63 14.03 -14.87
CA LEU A 103 -11.04 13.61 -14.79
C LEU A 103 -11.95 14.65 -14.13
N GLY A 104 -11.38 15.69 -13.51
CA GLY A 104 -12.16 16.75 -12.84
C GLY A 104 -12.96 16.25 -11.64
N LEU A 105 -12.50 15.17 -11.00
CA LEU A 105 -13.09 14.66 -9.76
C LEU A 105 -12.84 15.66 -8.63
N ASP A 106 -13.76 15.71 -7.66
CA ASP A 106 -13.59 16.49 -6.41
C ASP A 106 -12.64 15.78 -5.43
N VAL A 107 -11.50 15.32 -5.95
CA VAL A 107 -10.46 14.62 -5.19
C VAL A 107 -9.12 15.17 -5.66
N THR A 108 -8.39 15.81 -4.73
CA THR A 108 -7.00 16.17 -5.00
C THR A 108 -6.12 14.94 -4.85
N VAL A 109 -5.27 14.70 -5.85
CA VAL A 109 -4.31 13.59 -5.86
C VAL A 109 -2.89 14.15 -5.98
N THR A 110 -1.97 13.65 -5.16
CA THR A 110 -0.56 14.02 -5.18
C THR A 110 0.33 12.78 -5.24
N ILE A 111 1.59 12.98 -5.61
CA ILE A 111 2.60 11.91 -5.60
C ILE A 111 3.51 12.05 -4.38
N SER A 112 3.98 10.92 -3.85
CA SER A 112 4.95 10.87 -2.77
C SER A 112 6.05 9.85 -3.05
N LYS A 113 7.21 10.05 -2.45
CA LYS A 113 8.34 9.09 -2.44
C LYS A 113 8.62 8.58 -1.02
N ASP A 114 7.69 8.79 -0.11
CA ASP A 114 7.81 8.40 1.28
C ASP A 114 6.44 8.03 1.83
N ALA A 115 6.17 6.72 1.83
CA ALA A 115 4.95 6.15 2.40
C ALA A 115 4.96 6.16 3.95
N GLY A 116 6.03 6.65 4.58
CA GLY A 116 6.24 6.58 6.03
C GLY A 116 6.87 5.26 6.49
N ARG A 117 7.03 5.13 7.81
CA ARG A 117 7.61 3.95 8.51
C ARG A 117 6.80 3.61 9.76
N TYR A 118 5.50 3.38 9.56
CA TYR A 118 4.53 3.07 10.61
C TYR A 118 4.33 1.58 10.75
#